data_AF-A0A359E7S7-F1
#
_entry.id   AF-A0A359E7S7-F1
#
_cell.length_a   1.000
_cell.length_b   1.000
_cell.length_c   1.000
_cell.angle_alpha   90.00
_cell.angle_beta   90.00
_cell.angle_gamma   90.00
#
_symmetry.space_group_name_H-M   'P 1'
#
loop_
_entity.id
_entity.type
_entity.pdbx_description
1 polymer ?
#
loop_
_entity_poly.entity_id
_entity_poly.type
_entity_poly.pdbx_seq_one_letter_code
_entity_poly.pdbx_strand_id
1 'polypeptide(L)' 'EAGLGADCVSGGEVNRAIEAGFNPDEIAFAGVGKSDEEIELGLKHDIFCFNVESHQEIEVLNEMA' A
#
# COMPACT_ATOMS: atom_id res chain seq x y z
N GLU A 1 4.77 21.66 6.87
CA GLU A 1 5.53 20.51 6.30
C GLU A 1 5.65 20.69 4.79
N ALA A 2 6.52 19.91 4.14
CA ALA A 2 6.81 20.03 2.71
C ALA A 2 5.79 19.33 1.78
N GLY A 3 4.72 18.72 2.32
CA GLY A 3 3.68 18.02 1.53
C GLY A 3 4.24 16.80 0.79
N LEU A 4 4.94 15.93 1.53
CA LEU A 4 5.58 14.73 0.97
C LEU A 4 4.66 13.53 1.14
N GLY A 5 4.56 12.71 0.09
CA GLY A 5 3.99 11.36 0.17
C GLY A 5 5.05 10.29 0.38
N ALA A 6 4.60 9.04 0.52
CA ALA A 6 5.45 7.86 0.66
C ALA A 6 5.20 6.87 -0.49
N ASP A 7 6.28 6.40 -1.11
CA ASP A 7 6.26 5.25 -2.03
C ASP A 7 6.89 4.07 -1.30
N CYS A 8 6.10 3.01 -1.09
CA CYS A 8 6.46 1.84 -0.30
C CYS A 8 6.52 0.60 -1.20
N VAL A 9 7.41 -0.32 -0.89
CA VAL A 9 7.56 -1.61 -1.60
C VAL A 9 7.36 -2.82 -0.67
N SER A 10 6.96 -2.59 0.58
CA SER A 10 6.55 -3.64 1.53
C SER A 10 5.52 -3.11 2.53
N GLY A 11 4.74 -4.01 3.13
CA GLY A 11 3.80 -3.62 4.20
C GLY A 11 4.49 -3.07 5.46
N GLY A 12 5.76 -3.45 5.69
CA GLY A 12 6.57 -2.85 6.74
C GLY A 12 6.83 -1.36 6.52
N GLU A 13 7.08 -0.96 5.26
CA GLU A 13 7.26 0.45 4.89
C GLU A 13 5.93 1.22 4.94
N VAL A 14 4.82 0.60 4.52
CA VAL A 14 3.47 1.18 4.67
C VAL A 14 3.18 1.48 6.14
N ASN A 15 3.38 0.51 7.03
CA ASN A 15 3.24 0.71 8.47
C ASN A 15 4.16 1.81 9.00
N ARG A 16 5.43 1.81 8.58
CA ARG A 16 6.41 2.83 8.98
C ARG A 16 5.96 4.24 8.55
N ALA A 17 5.41 4.38 7.35
CA ALA A 17 4.90 5.66 6.84
C ALA A 17 3.70 6.14 7.66
N ILE A 18 2.76 5.25 7.98
CA ILE A 18 1.60 5.55 8.85
C ILE A 18 2.09 5.98 10.25
N GLU A 19 3.01 5.22 10.86
CA GLU A 19 3.61 5.56 12.17
C GLU A 19 4.35 6.89 12.16
N ALA A 20 4.96 7.25 11.03
CA ALA A 20 5.66 8.52 10.83
C ALA A 20 4.70 9.70 10.60
N GLY A 21 3.40 9.44 10.49
CA GLY A 21 2.36 10.47 10.36
C GLY A 21 2.06 10.90 8.92
N PHE A 22 2.49 10.13 7.91
CA PHE A 22 2.03 10.35 6.55
C PHE A 22 0.52 10.09 6.46
N ASN A 23 -0.19 10.94 5.72
CA ASN A 23 -1.61 10.73 5.48
C ASN A 23 -1.76 9.51 4.55
N PRO A 24 -2.64 8.52 4.84
CA PRO A 24 -2.76 7.33 4.00
C PRO A 24 -3.07 7.62 2.53
N ASP A 25 -3.81 8.70 2.25
CA ASP A 25 -4.11 9.20 0.90
C ASP A 25 -2.88 9.77 0.15
N GLU A 26 -1.70 9.77 0.78
CA GLU A 26 -0.40 10.12 0.20
C GLU A 26 0.58 8.93 0.18
N ILE A 27 0.12 7.70 0.47
CA ILE A 27 0.94 6.48 0.49
C ILE A 27 0.61 5.58 -0.71
N ALA A 28 1.57 5.38 -1.59
CA ALA A 28 1.49 4.40 -2.68
C ALA A 28 2.24 3.11 -2.29
N PHE A 29 1.69 1.95 -2.67
CA PHE A 29 2.31 0.65 -2.42
C PHE A 29 2.60 -0.11 -3.72
N ALA A 30 3.87 -0.12 -4.13
CA ALA A 30 4.42 -0.84 -5.27
C ALA A 30 5.10 -2.16 -4.87
N GLY A 31 5.83 -2.77 -5.80
CA GLY A 31 6.60 -3.99 -5.57
C GLY A 31 5.89 -5.25 -6.07
N VAL A 32 6.66 -6.22 -6.54
CA VAL A 32 6.16 -7.51 -6.99
C VAL A 32 5.95 -8.46 -5.82
N GLY A 33 4.83 -9.19 -5.80
CA GLY A 33 4.62 -10.28 -4.85
C GLY A 33 4.20 -9.81 -3.46
N LYS A 34 3.33 -8.79 -3.42
CA LYS A 34 2.66 -8.36 -2.19
C LYS A 34 1.91 -9.56 -1.61
N SER A 35 2.14 -9.87 -0.34
CA SER A 35 1.40 -10.92 0.35
C SER A 35 -0.01 -10.46 0.72
N ASP A 36 -0.92 -11.42 0.94
CA ASP A 36 -2.30 -11.14 1.35
C ASP A 36 -2.33 -10.26 2.62
N GLU A 37 -1.46 -10.54 3.60
CA GLU A 37 -1.34 -9.74 4.83
C GLU A 37 -0.97 -8.27 4.55
N GLU A 38 -0.10 -8.02 3.57
CA GLU A 38 0.31 -6.67 3.18
C GLU A 38 -0.79 -5.96 2.39
N ILE A 39 -1.57 -6.69 1.59
CA ILE A 39 -2.75 -6.18 0.90
C ILE A 39 -3.83 -5.79 1.91
N GLU A 40 -4.16 -6.66 2.87
CA GLU A 40 -5.10 -6.37 3.94
C GLU A 40 -4.69 -5.12 4.73
N LEU A 41 -3.39 -4.97 5.00
CA LEU A 41 -2.87 -3.79 5.68
C LEU A 41 -3.15 -2.51 4.89
N GLY A 42 -2.80 -2.48 3.60
CA GLY A 42 -3.03 -1.30 2.76
C GLY A 42 -4.51 -0.96 2.62
N LEU A 43 -5.38 -1.96 2.45
CA LEU A 43 -6.83 -1.79 2.37
C LEU A 43 -7.40 -1.26 3.70
N LYS A 44 -6.97 -1.83 4.83
CA LYS A 44 -7.40 -1.41 6.17
C LYS A 44 -7.06 0.05 6.47
N HIS A 45 -5.92 0.52 5.97
CA HIS A 45 -5.47 1.89 6.17
C HIS A 45 -5.96 2.86 5.09
N ASP A 46 -6.69 2.37 4.08
CA ASP A 46 -7.21 3.16 2.96
C ASP A 46 -6.10 3.98 2.29
N ILE A 47 -5.00 3.29 1.94
CA ILE A 47 -3.85 3.93 1.27
C ILE A 47 -4.24 4.45 -0.13
N PHE A 48 -3.50 5.43 -0.62
CA PHE A 48 -3.78 6.10 -1.89
C PHE A 48 -3.95 5.14 -3.08
N CYS A 49 -2.97 4.24 -3.27
CA CYS A 49 -3.05 3.26 -4.35
C CYS A 49 -2.14 2.04 -4.14
N PHE A 50 -2.57 0.91 -4.71
CA PHE A 50 -1.71 -0.24 -4.96
C PHE A 50 -1.22 -0.17 -6.41
N ASN A 51 0.10 -0.06 -6.60
CA ASN A 51 0.72 -0.17 -7.91
C ASN A 51 0.91 -1.67 -8.22
N VAL A 52 -0.07 -2.22 -8.94
CA VAL A 52 -0.10 -3.63 -9.36
C VAL A 52 0.91 -3.91 -10.46
N GLU A 53 1.66 -5.01 -10.31
CA GLU A 53 2.71 -5.41 -11.27
C GLU A 53 2.33 -6.68 -12.06
N SER A 54 1.15 -7.25 -11.80
CA SER A 54 0.62 -8.39 -12.54
C SER A 54 -0.91 -8.41 -12.57
N HIS A 55 -1.49 -9.14 -13.54
CA HIS A 55 -2.93 -9.37 -13.58
C HIS A 55 -3.43 -10.17 -12.38
N GLN A 56 -2.62 -11.12 -11.90
CA GLN A 56 -2.94 -11.93 -10.72
C GLN A 56 -3.08 -11.08 -9.46
N GLU A 57 -2.23 -10.06 -9.28
CA GLU A 57 -2.36 -9.13 -8.15
C GLU A 57 -3.69 -8.33 -8.22
N ILE A 58 -4.15 -7.97 -9.42
CA ILE A 58 -5.45 -7.30 -9.58
C ILE A 58 -6.60 -8.22 -9.15
N GLU A 59 -6.55 -9.50 -9.54
CA GLU A 59 -7.57 -10.47 -9.17
C GLU A 59 -7.64 -10.65 -7.65
N VAL A 60 -6.49 -10.82 -6.99
CA VAL A 60 -6.40 -10.91 -5.53
C VAL A 60 -6.92 -9.64 -4.85
N LEU A 61 -6.49 -8.46 -5.28
CA LEU A 61 -6.98 -7.19 -4.73
C LEU A 61 -8.50 -7.04 -4.88
N ASN A 62 -9.06 -7.45 -6.02
CA ASN A 62 -10.50 -7.41 -6.27
C ASN A 62 -11.28 -8.43 -5.43
N GLU A 63 -10.68 -9.56 -5.05
CA GLU A 63 -11.29 -10.54 -4.14
C GLU A 63 -11.28 -10.07 -2.68
N MET A 64 -10.31 -9.24 -2.29
CA MET A 64 -10.09 -8.79 -0.92
C MET A 64 -10.70 -7.41 -0.59
N ALA A 65 -10.93 -6.56 -1.59
CA ALA A 65 -11.53 -5.23 -1.45
C ALA A 65 -13.06 -5.27 -1.29
#